data_AF-A0A961C1U8-F1
#
_entry.id   AF-A0A961C1U8-F1
#
_cell.length_a   1.000
_cell.length_b   1.000
_cell.length_c   1.000
_cell.angle_alpha   90.00
_cell.angle_beta   90.00
_cell.angle_gamma   90.00
#
_symmetry.space_group_name_H-M   'P 1'
#
loop_
_entity.id
_entity.type
_entity.pdbx_description
1 polymer ?
#
loop_
_entity_poly.entity_id
_entity_poly.type
_entity_poly.pdbx_seq_one_letter_code
_entity_poly.pdbx_strand_id
1 'polypeptide(L)'
;MTTDMEKRRAGARELLLEAGGRALPRWPWQHPKEAPVDEVLVRFALSRAMDQRQPIRQEELEAGLALVDAARCDLDALETALVFAARAEGMTWGQVAQAMGLRSPQAAQQRFQRTSDRPRDTATDASSGAARA
;
A
#
# COMPACT_ATOMS: atom_id res chain seq x y z
N MET A 1 -7.07 -2.49 -19.58
CA MET A 1 -5.84 -1.86 -19.08
C MET A 1 -5.58 -2.23 -17.61
N THR A 2 -6.60 -2.18 -16.73
CA THR A 2 -6.50 -2.54 -15.31
C THR A 2 -5.98 -3.97 -15.04
N THR A 3 -6.47 -4.98 -15.78
CA THR A 3 -6.03 -6.38 -15.63
C THR A 3 -4.55 -6.60 -15.96
N ASP A 4 -3.97 -5.76 -16.81
CA ASP A 4 -2.54 -5.83 -17.16
C ASP A 4 -1.67 -5.25 -16.03
N MET A 5 -2.14 -4.21 -15.35
CA MET A 5 -1.48 -3.63 -14.18
C MET A 5 -1.53 -4.54 -12.96
N GLU A 6 -2.68 -5.19 -12.72
CA GLU A 6 -2.83 -6.20 -11.67
C GLU A 6 -1.92 -7.41 -11.91
N LYS A 7 -1.84 -7.90 -13.15
CA LYS A 7 -0.90 -8.98 -13.51
C LYS A 7 0.55 -8.57 -13.29
N ARG A 8 0.93 -7.35 -13.69
CA ARG A 8 2.28 -6.80 -13.46
C ARG A 8 2.60 -6.70 -11.96
N ARG A 9 1.67 -6.21 -11.14
CA ARG A 9 1.81 -6.16 -9.68
C ARG A 9 2.00 -7.57 -9.11
N ALA A 10 1.16 -8.53 -9.49
CA ALA A 10 1.26 -9.90 -9.01
C ALA A 10 2.62 -10.54 -9.35
N GLY A 11 3.11 -10.36 -10.58
CA GLY A 11 4.43 -10.84 -11.00
C GLY A 11 5.57 -10.19 -10.22
N ALA A 12 5.53 -8.88 -10.01
CA ALA A 12 6.52 -8.15 -9.22
C ALA A 12 6.56 -8.63 -7.76
N ARG A 13 5.38 -8.90 -7.16
CA ARG A 13 5.29 -9.44 -5.81
C ARG A 13 5.94 -10.82 -5.72
N GLU A 14 5.61 -11.73 -6.64
CA GLU A 14 6.16 -13.09 -6.60
C GLU A 14 7.69 -13.07 -6.72
N LEU A 15 8.23 -12.27 -7.64
CA LEU A 15 9.67 -12.14 -7.82
C LEU A 15 10.39 -11.70 -6.53
N LEU A 16 9.86 -10.70 -5.81
CA LEU A 16 10.45 -10.22 -4.55
C LEU A 16 10.25 -11.21 -3.39
N LEU A 17 9.15 -11.98 -3.39
CA LEU A 17 8.93 -13.03 -2.42
C LEU A 17 9.94 -14.17 -2.59
N GLU A 18 10.18 -14.61 -3.83
CA GLU A 18 11.21 -15.60 -4.18
C GLU A 18 12.63 -15.10 -3.86
N ALA A 19 12.89 -13.80 -4.03
CA ALA A 19 14.17 -13.17 -3.69
C ALA A 19 14.52 -13.16 -2.18
N GLY A 20 13.62 -13.64 -1.32
CA GLY A 20 13.79 -13.70 0.13
C GLY A 20 12.77 -12.89 0.92
N GLY A 21 11.85 -12.18 0.25
CA GLY A 21 10.80 -11.39 0.90
C GLY A 21 9.86 -12.20 1.80
N ARG A 22 9.78 -13.53 1.61
CA ARG A 22 9.01 -14.45 2.46
C ARG A 22 9.51 -14.51 3.91
N ALA A 23 10.78 -14.19 4.15
CA ALA A 23 11.40 -14.21 5.48
C ALA A 23 11.27 -12.88 6.24
N LEU A 24 10.62 -11.87 5.65
CA LEU A 24 10.46 -10.55 6.28
C LEU A 24 9.59 -10.63 7.55
N PRO A 25 9.88 -9.80 8.57
CA PRO A 25 9.10 -9.76 9.79
C PRO A 25 7.66 -9.32 9.51
N ARG A 26 6.73 -9.92 10.25
CA ARG A 26 5.29 -9.65 10.14
C ARG A 26 4.85 -8.75 11.28
N TRP A 27 3.87 -7.89 11.01
CA TRP A 27 3.26 -7.06 12.06
C TRP A 27 2.39 -7.91 12.99
N PRO A 28 2.25 -7.54 14.29
CA PRO A 28 1.51 -8.33 15.27
C PRO A 28 0.03 -8.58 14.92
N TRP A 29 -0.59 -7.67 14.17
CA TRP A 29 -1.99 -7.74 13.75
C TRP A 29 -2.17 -8.37 12.36
N GLN A 30 -1.11 -8.80 11.68
CA GLN A 30 -1.20 -9.48 10.39
C GLN A 30 -1.52 -10.96 10.57
N HIS A 31 -2.43 -11.47 9.73
CA HIS A 31 -2.79 -12.88 9.80
C HIS A 31 -1.60 -13.75 9.35
N PRO A 32 -1.30 -14.89 10.00
CA PRO A 32 -0.10 -15.70 9.68
C PRO A 32 0.00 -16.23 8.24
N LYS A 33 -1.11 -16.22 7.51
CA LYS A 33 -1.21 -16.65 6.11
C LYS A 33 -1.12 -15.49 5.10
N GLU A 34 -1.10 -14.26 5.60
CA GLU A 34 -1.12 -13.07 4.75
C GLU A 34 0.30 -12.75 4.25
N ALA A 35 0.38 -12.41 2.97
CA ALA A 35 1.65 -12.03 2.36
C ALA A 35 2.08 -10.62 2.83
N PRO A 36 3.39 -10.30 2.80
CA PRO A 36 3.87 -8.95 3.05
C PRO A 36 3.13 -7.90 2.20
N VAL A 37 2.89 -6.74 2.82
CA VAL A 37 2.37 -5.55 2.14
C VAL A 37 3.42 -4.99 1.18
N ASP A 38 2.97 -4.30 0.13
CA ASP A 38 3.86 -3.89 -0.96
C ASP A 38 4.93 -2.89 -0.49
N GLU A 39 4.62 -2.04 0.50
CA GLU A 39 5.59 -1.13 1.15
C GLU A 39 6.80 -1.88 1.73
N VAL A 40 6.57 -3.03 2.37
CA VAL A 40 7.63 -3.87 2.94
C VAL A 40 8.48 -4.51 1.84
N LEU A 41 7.86 -4.92 0.73
CA LEU A 41 8.58 -5.46 -0.43
C LEU A 41 9.42 -4.39 -1.15
N VAL A 42 8.93 -3.15 -1.25
CA VAL A 42 9.69 -2.01 -1.79
C VAL A 42 10.92 -1.72 -0.92
N ARG A 43 10.75 -1.67 0.41
CA ARG A 43 11.89 -1.51 1.34
C ARG A 43 12.89 -2.65 1.23
N PHE A 44 12.40 -3.88 1.05
CA PHE A 44 13.24 -5.04 0.86
C PHE A 44 14.06 -4.96 -0.43
N ALA A 45 13.45 -4.58 -1.56
CA ALA A 45 14.15 -4.39 -2.83
C ALA A 45 15.26 -3.33 -2.69
N LEU A 46 14.97 -2.21 -2.02
CA LEU A 46 16.00 -1.19 -1.71
C LEU A 46 17.10 -1.74 -0.80
N SER A 47 16.74 -2.47 0.26
CA SER A 47 17.73 -3.07 1.16
C SER A 47 18.65 -4.04 0.43
N ARG A 48 18.13 -4.84 -0.51
CA ARG A 48 18.94 -5.72 -1.37
C ARG A 48 19.87 -4.91 -2.26
N ALA A 49 19.37 -3.85 -2.89
CA ALA A 49 20.16 -2.99 -3.77
C ALA A 49 21.33 -2.31 -3.02
N MET A 50 21.19 -2.09 -1.71
CA MET A 50 22.23 -1.50 -0.87
C MET A 50 23.20 -2.53 -0.26
N ASP A 51 22.89 -3.83 -0.28
CA ASP A 51 23.75 -4.88 0.27
C ASP A 51 24.86 -5.27 -0.72
N GLN A 52 26.05 -4.67 -0.55
CA GLN A 52 27.21 -4.92 -1.42
C GLN A 52 27.72 -6.36 -1.39
N ARG A 53 27.31 -7.18 -0.42
CA ARG A 53 27.72 -8.59 -0.31
C ARG A 53 26.99 -9.49 -1.30
N GLN A 54 25.83 -9.05 -1.81
CA GLN A 54 25.04 -9.83 -2.76
C GLN A 54 24.46 -8.91 -3.84
N PRO A 55 24.89 -9.02 -5.10
CA PRO A 55 24.35 -8.18 -6.16
C PRO A 55 22.86 -8.45 -6.36
N ILE A 56 22.07 -7.38 -6.44
CA ILE A 56 20.66 -7.43 -6.82
C ILE A 56 20.54 -7.71 -8.32
N ARG A 57 19.54 -8.51 -8.73
CA ARG A 57 19.24 -8.72 -10.15
C ARG A 57 18.42 -7.54 -10.71
N GLN A 58 18.56 -7.27 -12.00
CA GLN A 58 17.82 -6.17 -12.65
C GLN A 58 16.30 -6.34 -12.48
N GLU A 59 15.79 -7.56 -12.61
CA GLU A 59 14.35 -7.84 -12.53
C GLU A 59 13.83 -7.57 -11.10
N GLU A 60 14.64 -7.81 -10.06
CA GLU A 60 14.28 -7.52 -8.67
C GLU A 60 14.13 -6.01 -8.43
N LEU A 61 15.01 -5.22 -9.05
CA LEU A 61 14.93 -3.76 -8.98
C LEU A 61 13.71 -3.24 -9.74
N GLU A 62 13.45 -3.75 -10.94
CA GLU A 62 12.25 -3.44 -11.73
C GLU A 62 10.97 -3.81 -10.99
N ALA A 63 10.94 -4.97 -10.31
CA ALA A 63 9.83 -5.37 -9.46
C ALA A 63 9.63 -4.41 -8.28
N GLY A 64 10.70 -3.99 -7.62
CA GLY A 64 10.64 -2.96 -6.57
C GLY A 64 10.01 -1.66 -7.07
N LEU A 65 10.44 -1.17 -8.24
CA LEU A 65 9.88 0.02 -8.86
C LEU A 65 8.41 -0.14 -9.25
N ALA A 66 8.04 -1.31 -9.78
CA ALA A 66 6.67 -1.61 -10.18
C ALA A 66 5.67 -1.63 -9.00
N LEU A 67 6.15 -1.85 -7.77
CA LEU A 67 5.30 -1.86 -6.57
C LEU A 67 5.18 -0.49 -5.87
N VAL A 68 5.93 0.54 -6.29
CA VAL A 68 5.94 1.85 -5.61
C VAL A 68 4.56 2.49 -5.56
N ASP A 69 3.83 2.48 -6.67
CA ASP A 69 2.51 3.10 -6.70
C ASP A 69 1.47 2.30 -5.91
N ALA A 70 1.56 0.97 -5.91
CA ALA A 70 0.73 0.13 -5.06
C ALA A 70 1.00 0.39 -3.57
N ALA A 71 2.26 0.50 -3.17
CA ALA A 71 2.64 0.84 -1.80
C ALA A 71 2.15 2.24 -1.37
N ARG A 72 2.16 3.22 -2.28
CA ARG A 72 1.57 4.55 -2.04
C ARG A 72 0.06 4.47 -1.85
N CYS A 73 -0.64 3.71 -2.69
CA CYS A 73 -2.07 3.49 -2.53
C CYS A 73 -2.42 2.80 -1.20
N ASP A 74 -1.61 1.83 -0.76
CA ASP A 74 -1.79 1.19 0.54
C ASP A 74 -1.61 2.21 1.69
N LEU A 75 -0.61 3.08 1.59
CA LEU A 75 -0.38 4.16 2.57
C LEU A 75 -1.51 5.20 2.56
N ASP A 76 -2.01 5.59 1.40
CA ASP A 76 -3.15 6.48 1.23
C ASP A 76 -4.42 5.91 1.89
N ALA A 77 -4.64 4.60 1.75
CA ALA A 77 -5.76 3.91 2.41
C ALA A 77 -5.61 3.92 3.94
N LEU A 78 -4.40 3.70 4.46
CA LEU A 78 -4.11 3.81 5.89
C LEU A 78 -4.29 5.25 6.41
N GLU A 79 -3.84 6.25 5.66
CA GLU A 79 -4.05 7.66 6.00
C GLU A 79 -5.56 7.97 6.09
N THR A 80 -6.33 7.53 5.10
CA THR A 80 -7.80 7.69 5.08
C THR A 80 -8.45 7.02 6.29
N ALA A 81 -8.06 5.79 6.60
CA ALA A 81 -8.59 5.05 7.75
C ALA A 81 -8.24 5.72 9.09
N LEU A 82 -7.02 6.24 9.24
CA LEU A 82 -6.60 6.96 10.44
C LEU A 82 -7.37 8.27 10.61
N VAL A 83 -7.54 9.05 9.54
CA VAL A 83 -8.34 10.28 9.59
C VAL A 83 -9.79 9.94 9.93
N PHE A 84 -10.36 8.89 9.34
CA PHE A 84 -11.72 8.44 9.66
C PHE A 84 -11.85 8.05 11.15
N ALA A 85 -10.91 7.26 11.68
CA ALA A 85 -10.89 6.88 13.10
C ALA A 85 -10.76 8.11 14.02
N ALA A 86 -9.86 9.05 13.72
CA ALA A 86 -9.72 10.30 14.45
C ALA A 86 -11.03 11.11 14.47
N ARG A 87 -11.75 11.14 13.35
CA ARG A 87 -13.06 11.81 13.25
C ARG A 87 -14.15 11.08 14.05
N ALA A 88 -14.12 9.76 14.12
CA ALA A 88 -15.02 8.96 14.95
C ALA A 88 -14.81 9.20 16.46
N GLU A 89 -13.56 9.45 16.88
CA GLU A 89 -13.21 9.89 18.24
C GLU A 89 -13.51 11.38 18.52
N GLY A 90 -14.15 12.08 17.59
CA GLY A 90 -14.57 13.47 17.75
C GLY A 90 -13.49 14.53 17.51
N MET A 91 -12.28 14.15 17.06
CA MET A 91 -11.22 15.12 16.75
C MET A 91 -11.67 16.08 15.65
N THR A 92 -11.58 17.38 15.88
CA THR A 92 -11.88 18.42 14.88
C THR A 92 -10.86 18.41 13.73
N TRP A 93 -11.24 18.95 12.57
CA TRP A 93 -10.31 19.12 11.45
C TRP A 93 -9.07 19.97 11.80
N GLY A 94 -9.17 20.88 12.78
CA GLY A 94 -8.02 21.63 13.27
C GLY A 94 -7.03 20.78 14.05
N GLN A 95 -7.52 19.87 14.91
CA GLN A 95 -6.67 18.90 15.62
C GLN A 95 -6.03 17.90 14.66
N VAL A 96 -6.78 17.43 13.66
CA VAL A 96 -6.24 16.57 12.60
C VAL A 96 -5.16 17.29 11.80
N ALA A 97 -5.39 18.55 11.40
CA ALA A 97 -4.39 19.35 10.69
C ALA A 97 -3.11 19.52 11.52
N GLN A 98 -3.24 19.82 12.82
CA GLN A 98 -2.09 19.94 13.72
C GLN A 98 -1.30 18.63 13.81
N ALA A 99 -1.98 17.49 13.99
CA ALA A 99 -1.34 16.17 14.06
C ALA A 99 -0.63 15.78 12.76
N MET A 100 -1.17 16.20 11.61
CA MET A 100 -0.57 15.96 10.28
C MET A 100 0.46 17.03 9.87
N GLY A 101 0.74 18.04 10.70
CA GLY A 101 1.65 19.14 10.37
C GLY A 101 1.14 20.08 9.25
N LEU A 102 -0.17 20.16 9.05
CA LEU A 102 -0.81 20.98 8.02
C LEU A 102 -1.12 22.39 8.54
N ARG A 103 -1.09 23.37 7.63
CA ARG A 103 -1.22 24.80 7.94
C ARG A 103 -2.65 25.25 8.25
N SER A 104 -3.67 24.42 7.97
CA SER A 104 -5.06 24.78 8.23
C SER A 104 -5.98 23.55 8.31
N PRO A 105 -7.16 23.67 8.98
CA PRO A 105 -8.19 22.63 8.98
C PRO A 105 -8.67 22.26 7.57
N GLN A 106 -8.80 23.26 6.69
CA GLN A 106 -9.22 23.07 5.31
C GLN A 106 -8.20 22.24 4.52
N ALA A 107 -6.90 22.43 4.77
CA ALA A 107 -5.86 21.63 4.14
C ALA A 107 -5.96 20.15 4.52
N ALA A 108 -6.33 19.85 5.77
CA ALA A 108 -6.59 18.47 6.21
C ALA A 108 -7.81 17.87 5.51
N GLN A 109 -8.92 18.61 5.44
CA GLN A 109 -10.12 18.14 4.75
C GLN A 109 -9.89 17.89 3.26
N GLN A 110 -9.22 18.82 2.56
CA GLN A 110 -8.90 18.66 1.13
C GLN A 110 -7.93 17.51 0.86
N ARG A 111 -6.96 17.30 1.75
CA ARG A 111 -6.06 16.14 1.66
C ARG A 111 -6.85 14.85 1.83
N PHE A 112 -7.67 14.75 2.87
CA PHE A 112 -8.54 13.60 3.09
C PHE A 112 -9.42 13.30 1.86
N GLN A 113 -10.10 14.30 1.31
CA GLN A 113 -10.92 14.13 0.09
C GLN A 113 -10.10 13.60 -1.08
N ARG A 114 -8.93 14.18 -1.35
CA ARG A 114 -8.05 13.71 -2.45
C ARG A 114 -7.57 12.27 -2.23
N THR A 115 -7.27 11.89 -1.00
CA THR A 115 -6.79 10.56 -0.64
C THR A 115 -7.93 9.53 -0.64
N SER A 116 -9.13 9.90 -0.20
CA SER A 116 -10.32 9.03 -0.15
C SER A 116 -10.95 8.81 -1.51
N ASP A 117 -10.90 9.81 -2.39
CA ASP A 117 -11.48 9.74 -3.73
C ASP A 117 -10.56 9.03 -4.73
N ARG A 118 -9.32 8.72 -4.33
CA ARG A 118 -8.41 7.89 -5.10
C ARG A 118 -8.98 6.47 -5.13
N PRO A 119 -9.39 5.95 -6.30
CA PRO A 119 -9.84 4.58 -6.40
C PRO A 119 -8.72 3.67 -5.91
N ARG A 120 -8.96 2.98 -4.80
CA ARG A 120 -8.18 1.80 -4.45
C ARG A 120 -8.56 0.81 -5.54
N ASP A 121 -7.67 0.51 -6.48
CA ASP A 121 -7.87 -0.53 -7.50
C ASP A 121 -8.20 -1.83 -6.75
N THR A 122 -9.50 -2.05 -6.55
CA THR A 122 -10.05 -3.11 -5.74
C THR A 122 -11.09 -3.77 -6.58
N ALA A 123 -10.73 -4.93 -7.13
CA ALA A 123 -11.53 -6.14 -7.15
C ALA A 123 -13.07 -5.94 -7.05
N THR A 124 -13.66 -5.13 -7.94
CA THR A 124 -15.09 -4.79 -7.91
C THR A 124 -15.92 -5.62 -8.89
N ASP A 125 -15.38 -6.67 -9.51
CA ASP A 125 -16.19 -7.52 -10.41
C ASP A 125 -16.16 -9.03 -10.14
N ALA A 126 -15.73 -9.48 -8.95
CA ALA A 126 -15.72 -10.91 -8.61
C ALA A 126 -16.88 -11.38 -7.69
N SER A 127 -17.86 -10.54 -7.35
CA SER A 127 -18.99 -10.96 -6.50
C SER A 127 -20.41 -10.67 -7.02
N SER A 128 -20.58 -10.14 -8.24
CA SER A 128 -21.91 -9.87 -8.81
C SER A 128 -22.52 -11.02 -9.65
N GLY A 129 -22.02 -12.27 -9.53
CA GLY A 129 -22.43 -13.37 -10.40
C GLY A 129 -22.53 -14.75 -9.73
N ALA A 130 -23.16 -14.86 -8.55
CA ALA A 130 -23.51 -16.17 -7.98
C ALA A 130 -24.79 -16.12 -7.14
N ALA A 131 -25.86 -15.56 -7.70
CA ALA A 131 -27.23 -15.79 -7.23
C ALA A 131 -28.21 -15.48 -8.36
N ARG A 132 -28.54 -16.52 -9.15
CA ARG A 132 -29.80 -16.78 -9.89
C ARG A 132 -29.53 -17.55 -11.19
N ALA A 133 -29.67 -18.86 -11.11
CA ALA A 133 -30.38 -19.70 -12.09
C ALA A 133 -30.59 -21.08 -11.44
#